data_AF-A0A5S3PW35-F1
#
_entry.id   AF-A0A5S3PW35-F1
#
_cell.length_a   1.000
_cell.length_b   1.000
_cell.length_c   1.000
_cell.angle_alpha   90.00
_cell.angle_beta   90.00
_cell.angle_gamma   90.00
#
_symmetry.space_group_name_H-M   'P 1'
#
loop_
_entity.id
_entity.type
_entity.pdbx_description
1 polymer ?
#
loop_
_entity_poly.entity_id
_entity_poly.type
_entity_poly.pdbx_seq_one_letter_code
_entity_poly.pdbx_strand_id
1 'polypeptide(L)'
;MDFENMNIWCWLIPLLVGAICGILGYLIGKGSSTTIDNSGELNAWKDKNAKLQADLDACNGKLKVASTAAAAGAATTAASLTASAPAVETKIPFDAAAAKAAMGKAIKEDDLKVVEGIGPKIEGMFHDGGIKTWKELSETAVARCQEILDGGGERYKVHNPASWPMQAKMAYEGKWAELAKWQDEHDHGKL
;
A
#
# COMPACT_ATOMS: atom_id res chain seq x y z
N MET A 1 -57.90 -47.13 -29.30
CA MET A 1 -56.52 -46.61 -29.51
C MET A 1 -56.67 -45.29 -30.21
N ASP A 2 -56.72 -44.21 -29.44
CA ASP A 2 -57.07 -42.89 -29.94
C ASP A 2 -55.83 -42.24 -30.58
N PHE A 3 -55.54 -42.65 -31.81
CA PHE A 3 -54.40 -42.17 -32.60
C PHE A 3 -54.43 -40.64 -32.82
N GLU A 4 -55.62 -40.04 -32.78
CA GLU A 4 -55.78 -38.58 -32.85
C GLU A 4 -55.28 -37.87 -31.58
N ASN A 5 -55.47 -38.47 -30.40
CA ASN A 5 -55.06 -37.90 -29.12
C ASN A 5 -53.53 -37.95 -28.95
N MET A 6 -52.90 -39.01 -29.48
CA MET A 6 -51.44 -39.20 -29.48
C MET A 6 -50.74 -38.24 -30.46
N ASN A 7 -51.36 -37.93 -31.60
CA ASN A 7 -50.82 -36.96 -32.56
C ASN A 7 -50.94 -35.52 -32.03
N ILE A 8 -52.05 -35.16 -31.40
CA ILE A 8 -52.23 -33.85 -30.75
C ILE A 8 -51.24 -33.66 -29.60
N TRP A 9 -51.02 -34.67 -28.75
CA TRP A 9 -50.02 -34.61 -27.67
C TRP A 9 -48.58 -34.48 -28.17
N CYS A 10 -48.23 -35.10 -29.30
CA CYS A 10 -46.89 -34.98 -29.90
C CYS A 10 -46.55 -33.55 -30.38
N TRP A 11 -47.56 -32.75 -30.74
CA TRP A 11 -47.38 -31.32 -31.09
C TRP A 11 -47.50 -30.41 -29.87
N LEU A 12 -48.31 -30.81 -28.88
CA LEU A 12 -48.58 -30.01 -27.69
C LEU A 12 -47.40 -30.05 -26.70
N ILE A 13 -46.70 -31.19 -26.56
CA ILE A 13 -45.52 -31.30 -25.68
C ILE A 13 -44.38 -30.36 -26.11
N PRO A 14 -43.92 -30.33 -27.38
CA PRO A 14 -42.86 -29.40 -27.80
C PRO A 14 -43.26 -27.93 -27.70
N LEU A 15 -44.53 -27.61 -27.95
CA LEU A 15 -45.04 -26.24 -27.82
C LEU A 15 -45.02 -25.77 -26.35
N LEU A 16 -45.44 -26.64 -25.43
CA LEU A 16 -45.45 -26.37 -24.00
C LEU A 16 -44.00 -26.25 -23.46
N VAL A 17 -43.10 -27.14 -23.87
CA VAL A 17 -41.67 -27.06 -23.53
C VAL A 17 -41.05 -25.78 -24.09
N GLY A 18 -41.35 -25.40 -25.33
CA GLY A 18 -40.89 -24.16 -25.94
C GLY A 18 -41.38 -22.92 -25.17
N ALA A 19 -42.65 -22.91 -24.75
CA ALA A 19 -43.22 -21.84 -23.93
C ALA A 19 -42.55 -21.76 -22.56
N ILE A 20 -42.32 -22.89 -21.89
CA ILE A 20 -41.62 -22.93 -20.59
C ILE A 20 -40.17 -22.46 -20.75
N CYS A 21 -39.44 -22.94 -21.75
CA CYS A 21 -38.07 -22.51 -22.03
C CYS A 21 -37.99 -21.01 -22.37
N GLY A 22 -38.97 -20.47 -23.10
CA GLY A 22 -39.06 -19.04 -23.38
C GLY A 22 -39.31 -18.21 -22.12
N ILE A 23 -40.22 -18.66 -21.24
CA ILE A 23 -40.51 -17.99 -19.97
C ILE A 23 -39.31 -18.07 -19.02
N LEU A 24 -38.65 -19.22 -18.93
CA LEU A 24 -37.43 -19.40 -18.12
C LEU A 24 -36.27 -18.57 -18.66
N GLY A 25 -36.07 -18.53 -19.98
CA GLY A 25 -35.06 -17.70 -20.62
C GLY A 25 -35.31 -16.20 -20.40
N TYR A 26 -36.57 -15.77 -20.46
CA TYR A 26 -36.98 -14.40 -20.13
C TYR A 26 -36.77 -14.07 -18.64
N LEU A 27 -37.12 -14.98 -17.73
CA LEU A 27 -36.93 -14.80 -16.30
C LEU A 27 -35.44 -14.79 -15.90
N ILE A 28 -34.61 -15.62 -16.54
CA ILE A 28 -33.14 -15.63 -16.35
C ILE A 28 -32.52 -14.37 -16.94
N GLY A 29 -32.92 -13.94 -18.13
CA GLY A 29 -32.44 -12.69 -18.74
C GLY A 29 -32.90 -11.42 -18.01
N LYS A 30 -34.05 -11.49 -17.31
CA LYS A 30 -34.57 -10.40 -16.47
C LYS A 30 -34.07 -10.46 -15.02
N GLY A 31 -33.47 -11.58 -14.62
CA GLY A 31 -32.91 -11.82 -13.30
C GLY A 31 -31.54 -11.16 -13.12
N SER A 32 -31.56 -9.94 -12.58
CA SER A 32 -30.45 -9.28 -11.87
C SER A 32 -29.07 -9.29 -12.56
N SER A 33 -28.88 -8.40 -13.53
CA SER A 33 -27.59 -7.73 -13.63
C SER A 33 -27.51 -6.71 -12.51
N THR A 34 -27.03 -7.11 -11.33
CA THR A 34 -26.54 -6.16 -10.33
C THR A 34 -25.25 -5.56 -10.86
N THR A 35 -25.39 -4.56 -11.73
CA THR A 35 -24.28 -3.71 -12.13
C THR A 35 -23.89 -2.93 -10.88
N ILE A 36 -22.82 -3.34 -10.21
CA ILE A 36 -22.30 -2.65 -9.03
C ILE A 36 -21.76 -1.31 -9.50
N ASP A 37 -22.48 -0.24 -9.18
CA ASP A 37 -22.19 1.12 -9.60
C ASP A 37 -21.08 1.73 -8.71
N ASN A 38 -19.82 1.38 -9.00
CA ASN A 38 -18.63 1.90 -8.31
C ASN A 38 -18.33 3.38 -8.64
N SER A 39 -19.20 4.03 -9.42
CA SER A 39 -19.08 5.42 -9.86
C SER A 39 -18.99 6.40 -8.67
N GLY A 40 -19.72 6.11 -7.59
CA GLY A 40 -19.68 6.91 -6.35
C GLY A 40 -18.33 6.83 -5.64
N GLU A 41 -17.77 5.63 -5.53
CA GLU A 41 -16.46 5.40 -4.93
C GLU A 41 -15.35 6.04 -5.77
N LEU A 42 -15.44 5.95 -7.10
CA LEU A 42 -14.48 6.55 -8.03
C LEU A 42 -14.43 8.08 -7.91
N ASN A 43 -15.59 8.73 -7.78
CA ASN A 43 -15.65 10.18 -7.59
C ASN A 43 -15.11 10.59 -6.21
N ALA A 44 -15.44 9.84 -5.16
CA ALA A 44 -14.88 10.08 -3.83
C ALA A 44 -13.33 9.94 -3.81
N TRP A 45 -12.77 9.00 -4.58
CA TRP A 45 -11.32 8.87 -4.75
C TRP A 45 -10.69 10.03 -5.52
N LYS A 46 -11.36 10.53 -6.57
CA LYS A 46 -10.90 11.70 -7.33
C LYS A 46 -10.91 12.96 -6.47
N ASP A 47 -11.96 13.17 -5.67
CA ASP A 47 -12.07 14.31 -4.76
C ASP A 47 -10.99 14.28 -3.68
N LYS A 48 -10.71 13.09 -3.11
CA LYS A 48 -9.60 12.91 -2.16
C LYS A 48 -8.25 13.21 -2.80
N ASN A 49 -7.99 12.73 -4.02
CA ASN A 49 -6.75 13.04 -4.73
C ASN A 49 -6.62 14.54 -5.02
N ALA A 50 -7.69 15.21 -5.45
CA ALA A 50 -7.69 16.65 -5.67
C ALA A 50 -7.41 17.43 -4.37
N LYS A 51 -7.99 16.99 -3.25
CA LYS A 51 -7.75 17.59 -1.93
C LYS A 51 -6.32 17.38 -1.46
N LEU A 52 -5.77 16.17 -1.60
CA LEU A 52 -4.39 15.87 -1.27
C LEU A 52 -3.40 16.67 -2.13
N GLN A 53 -3.71 16.85 -3.42
CA GLN A 53 -2.93 17.70 -4.32
C GLN A 53 -2.97 19.17 -3.86
N ALA A 54 -4.14 19.70 -3.51
CA ALA A 54 -4.29 21.06 -2.99
C ALA A 54 -3.56 21.27 -1.65
N ASP A 55 -3.62 20.29 -0.75
CA ASP A 55 -2.92 20.33 0.54
C ASP A 55 -1.39 20.25 0.35
N LEU A 56 -0.91 19.45 -0.61
CA LEU A 56 0.50 19.42 -1.02
C LEU A 56 0.97 20.76 -1.58
N ASP A 57 0.19 21.37 -2.47
CA ASP A 57 0.54 22.67 -3.07
C ASP A 57 0.50 23.80 -2.02
N ALA A 58 -0.44 23.75 -1.07
CA ALA A 58 -0.52 24.68 0.04
C ALA A 58 0.67 24.52 1.01
N CYS A 59 1.07 23.28 1.33
CA CYS A 59 2.23 23.00 2.16
C CYS A 59 3.54 23.39 1.47
N ASN A 60 3.70 23.10 0.18
CA ASN A 60 4.86 23.52 -0.60
C ASN A 60 4.94 25.04 -0.75
N GLY A 61 3.79 25.71 -0.93
CA GLY A 61 3.71 27.16 -0.92
C GLY A 61 4.17 27.75 0.42
N LYS A 62 3.71 27.19 1.54
CA LYS A 62 4.13 27.58 2.89
C LYS A 62 5.63 27.33 3.14
N LEU A 63 6.16 26.19 2.68
CA LEU A 63 7.59 25.85 2.75
C LEU A 63 8.44 26.80 1.93
N LYS A 64 7.99 27.18 0.73
CA LYS A 64 8.69 28.14 -0.14
C LYS A 64 8.72 29.55 0.45
N VAL A 65 7.65 29.97 1.11
CA VAL A 65 7.58 31.27 1.82
C VAL A 65 8.43 31.26 3.08
N ALA A 66 8.47 30.15 3.82
CA ALA A 66 9.34 30.00 5.00
C ALA A 66 10.83 29.95 4.63
N SER A 67 11.20 29.32 3.51
CA SER A 67 12.60 29.26 3.04
C SER A 67 13.09 30.57 2.42
N THR A 68 12.21 31.37 1.80
CA THR A 68 12.58 32.72 1.33
C THR A 68 12.72 33.75 2.45
N ALA A 69 12.03 33.58 3.58
CA ALA A 69 12.26 34.40 4.78
C ALA A 69 13.61 34.09 5.46
N ALA A 70 14.11 32.84 5.39
CA ALA A 70 15.42 32.46 5.92
C ALA A 70 16.60 32.85 5.00
N ALA A 71 16.37 32.98 3.69
CA ALA A 71 17.41 33.31 2.71
C ALA A 71 17.90 34.77 2.75
N ALA A 72 17.18 35.68 3.41
CA ALA A 72 17.61 37.08 3.54
C ALA A 72 18.75 37.31 4.55
N GLY A 73 19.16 36.28 5.32
CA GLY A 73 20.20 36.37 6.35
C GLY A 73 21.57 35.76 6.00
N ALA A 74 21.74 35.11 4.85
CA ALA A 74 22.92 34.27 4.55
C ALA A 74 23.72 34.71 3.32
N ALA A 75 23.71 36.00 2.97
CA ALA A 75 24.48 36.55 1.86
C ALA A 75 25.91 36.97 2.29
N THR A 76 26.70 36.10 2.92
CA THR A 76 28.17 36.26 2.91
C THR A 76 28.83 34.89 3.04
N THR A 77 29.78 34.63 2.13
CA THR A 77 30.66 33.44 2.01
C THR A 77 30.16 32.25 1.15
N ALA A 78 29.98 32.54 -0.14
CA ALA A 78 30.28 31.58 -1.19
C ALA A 78 31.80 31.52 -1.41
N ALA A 79 32.43 30.36 -1.13
CA ALA A 79 33.61 29.83 -1.84
C ALA A 79 34.16 28.59 -1.12
N SER A 80 33.75 27.39 -1.54
CA SER A 80 34.62 26.21 -1.71
C SER A 80 33.79 25.01 -2.16
N LEU A 81 33.92 24.67 -3.45
CA LEU A 81 33.29 23.55 -4.12
C LEU A 81 34.16 22.31 -3.93
N THR A 82 33.65 21.28 -3.25
CA THR A 82 33.84 19.82 -3.52
C THR A 82 33.29 19.00 -2.35
N ALA A 83 32.03 18.57 -2.43
CA ALA A 83 31.52 17.34 -1.82
C ALA A 83 30.06 17.17 -2.26
N SER A 84 29.70 15.92 -2.57
CA SER A 84 28.37 15.47 -2.95
C SER A 84 27.25 16.21 -2.21
N ALA A 85 26.29 16.74 -2.96
CA ALA A 85 25.16 17.49 -2.42
C ALA A 85 24.47 16.68 -1.31
N PRO A 86 24.33 17.20 -0.08
CA PRO A 86 23.31 16.69 0.80
C PRO A 86 22.00 17.20 0.20
N ALA A 87 21.22 16.29 -0.39
CA ALA A 87 19.83 16.60 -0.63
C ALA A 87 19.26 17.10 0.70
N VAL A 88 18.75 18.33 0.72
CA VAL A 88 18.05 18.88 1.87
C VAL A 88 16.72 18.13 1.92
N GLU A 89 16.76 16.98 2.56
CA GLU A 89 15.65 16.05 2.62
C GLU A 89 14.66 16.57 3.65
N THR A 90 13.48 16.92 3.17
CA THR A 90 12.29 17.16 3.99
C THR A 90 12.03 15.91 4.83
N LYS A 91 12.56 15.89 6.06
CA LYS A 91 12.28 14.86 7.05
C LYS A 91 10.79 14.91 7.36
N ILE A 92 10.06 13.87 7.00
CA ILE A 92 8.64 13.77 7.35
C ILE A 92 8.57 13.65 8.89
N PRO A 93 7.84 14.51 9.59
CA PRO A 93 7.75 14.43 11.04
C PRO A 93 7.02 13.14 11.44
N PHE A 94 7.60 12.39 12.38
CA PHE A 94 6.99 11.18 12.91
C PHE A 94 5.76 11.50 13.75
N ASP A 95 4.60 10.98 13.35
CA ASP A 95 3.36 11.03 14.13
C ASP A 95 3.21 9.76 14.99
N ALA A 96 3.65 9.85 16.24
CA ALA A 96 3.53 8.77 17.21
C ALA A 96 2.08 8.42 17.58
N ALA A 97 1.15 9.38 17.48
CA ALA A 97 -0.25 9.16 17.80
C ALA A 97 -0.94 8.33 16.71
N ALA A 98 -0.68 8.67 15.44
CA ALA A 98 -1.15 7.90 14.31
C ALA A 98 -0.56 6.47 14.30
N ALA A 99 0.73 6.33 14.60
CA ALA A 99 1.39 5.02 14.70
C ALA A 99 0.74 4.15 15.77
N LYS A 100 0.49 4.71 16.97
CA LYS A 100 -0.15 4.00 18.07
C LYS A 100 -1.60 3.63 17.76
N ALA A 101 -2.35 4.52 17.09
CA ALA A 101 -3.74 4.29 16.73
C ALA A 101 -3.90 3.12 15.75
N ALA A 102 -2.99 3.01 14.76
CA ALA A 102 -3.05 1.93 13.76
C ALA A 102 -2.44 0.61 14.25
N MET A 103 -1.29 0.66 14.93
CA MET A 103 -0.52 -0.55 15.28
C MET A 103 -0.85 -1.11 16.67
N GLY A 104 -1.69 -0.42 17.45
CA GLY A 104 -2.09 -0.81 18.81
C GLY A 104 -1.00 -0.74 19.87
N LYS A 105 0.24 -0.37 19.49
CA LYS A 105 1.42 -0.31 20.36
C LYS A 105 2.17 1.00 20.22
N ALA A 106 2.89 1.40 21.27
CA ALA A 106 3.75 2.57 21.22
C ALA A 106 4.98 2.26 20.35
N ILE A 107 5.14 2.99 19.26
CA ILE A 107 6.27 2.89 18.33
C ILE A 107 7.22 4.06 18.60
N LYS A 108 8.52 3.77 18.63
CA LYS A 108 9.55 4.81 18.65
C LYS A 108 9.92 5.18 17.22
N GLU A 109 10.27 6.44 17.00
CA GLU A 109 10.83 6.90 15.72
C GLU A 109 12.00 5.99 15.34
N ASP A 110 12.03 5.55 14.08
CA ASP A 110 13.08 4.72 13.50
C ASP A 110 13.26 3.32 14.15
N ASP A 111 12.26 2.82 14.88
CA ASP A 111 12.28 1.44 15.39
C ASP A 111 12.04 0.45 14.24
N LEU A 112 13.10 -0.17 13.73
CA LEU A 112 13.02 -1.08 12.58
C LEU A 112 12.21 -2.34 12.89
N LYS A 113 11.98 -2.66 14.18
CA LYS A 113 11.16 -3.80 14.61
C LYS A 113 9.68 -3.65 14.24
N VAL A 114 9.25 -2.49 13.78
CA VAL A 114 7.90 -2.30 13.24
C VAL A 114 7.70 -3.05 11.92
N VAL A 115 8.79 -3.34 11.21
CA VAL A 115 8.80 -4.13 9.98
C VAL A 115 8.73 -5.62 10.33
N GLU A 116 7.77 -6.32 9.74
CA GLU A 116 7.59 -7.74 9.99
C GLU A 116 8.79 -8.55 9.51
N GLY A 117 9.30 -9.43 10.37
CA GLY A 117 10.51 -10.21 10.14
C GLY A 117 11.79 -9.56 10.66
N ILE A 118 11.77 -8.28 11.07
CA ILE A 118 12.91 -7.65 11.73
C ILE A 118 12.77 -7.77 13.26
N GLY A 119 13.47 -8.75 13.83
CA GLY A 119 13.61 -8.88 15.29
C GLY A 119 14.73 -7.99 15.87
N PRO A 120 14.86 -7.89 17.20
CA PRO A 120 15.88 -7.06 17.86
C PRO A 120 17.32 -7.36 17.42
N LYS A 121 17.58 -8.62 17.05
CA LYS A 121 18.91 -9.02 16.61
C LYS A 121 19.20 -8.65 15.16
N ILE A 122 18.19 -8.73 14.29
CA ILE A 122 18.30 -8.31 12.89
C ILE A 122 18.45 -6.79 12.86
N GLU A 123 17.62 -6.05 13.60
CA GLU A 123 17.78 -4.60 13.77
C GLU A 123 19.23 -4.23 14.14
N GLY A 124 19.80 -4.91 15.13
CA GLY A 124 21.21 -4.70 15.51
C GLY A 124 22.19 -4.87 14.34
N MET A 125 21.99 -5.90 13.50
CA MET A 125 22.83 -6.13 12.33
C MET A 125 22.67 -5.06 11.25
N PHE A 126 21.46 -4.53 11.07
CA PHE A 126 21.22 -3.40 10.17
C PHE A 126 21.87 -2.12 10.70
N HIS A 127 21.78 -1.87 12.01
CA HIS A 127 22.45 -0.74 12.66
C HIS A 127 23.98 -0.82 12.52
N ASP A 128 24.56 -2.01 12.70
CA ASP A 128 25.98 -2.29 12.48
C ASP A 128 26.36 -2.09 11.00
N GLY A 129 25.44 -2.40 10.08
CA GLY A 129 25.53 -2.16 8.65
C GLY A 129 25.32 -0.71 8.21
N GLY A 130 25.06 0.21 9.15
CA GLY A 130 24.85 1.64 8.89
C GLY A 130 23.41 2.05 8.58
N ILE A 131 22.45 1.14 8.64
CA ILE A 131 21.03 1.39 8.40
C ILE A 131 20.32 1.51 9.75
N LYS A 132 19.96 2.72 10.16
CA LYS A 132 19.39 3.02 11.48
C LYS A 132 18.00 3.61 11.43
N THR A 133 17.56 4.07 10.26
CA THR A 133 16.28 4.76 10.07
C THR A 133 15.36 4.00 9.12
N TRP A 134 14.05 4.23 9.24
CA TRP A 134 13.09 3.66 8.28
C TRP A 134 13.36 4.14 6.86
N LYS A 135 13.84 5.38 6.75
CA LYS A 135 14.23 5.97 5.47
C LYS A 135 15.39 5.21 4.84
N GLU A 136 16.50 5.07 5.55
CA GLU A 136 17.68 4.36 5.04
C GLU A 136 17.32 2.93 4.65
N LEU A 137 16.50 2.24 5.46
CA LEU A 137 16.03 0.90 5.13
C LEU A 137 15.15 0.87 3.89
N SER A 138 14.31 1.89 3.67
CA SER A 138 13.45 1.99 2.49
C SER A 138 14.20 2.21 1.18
N GLU A 139 15.36 2.86 1.26
CA GLU A 139 16.25 3.13 0.12
C GLU A 139 17.28 2.01 -0.08
N THR A 140 17.41 1.11 0.90
CA THR A 140 18.31 -0.03 0.82
C THR A 140 17.75 -1.07 -0.13
N ALA A 141 18.58 -1.51 -1.09
CA ALA A 141 18.22 -2.58 -1.99
C ALA A 141 18.06 -3.92 -1.24
N VAL A 142 17.10 -4.75 -1.66
CA VAL A 142 16.87 -6.08 -1.07
C VAL A 142 18.14 -6.94 -1.06
N ALA A 143 18.98 -6.84 -2.10
CA ALA A 143 20.27 -7.54 -2.16
C ALA A 143 21.19 -7.15 -0.99
N ARG A 144 21.26 -5.85 -0.66
CA ARG A 144 22.06 -5.36 0.47
C ARG A 144 21.50 -5.82 1.81
N CYS A 145 20.18 -5.85 1.95
CA CYS A 145 19.52 -6.45 3.12
C CYS A 145 19.90 -7.93 3.28
N GLN A 146 19.92 -8.69 2.18
CA GLN A 146 20.31 -10.10 2.18
C GLN A 146 21.78 -10.29 2.57
N GLU A 147 22.70 -9.47 2.04
CA GLU A 147 24.12 -9.51 2.42
C GLU A 147 24.33 -9.33 3.94
N ILE A 148 23.59 -8.40 4.55
CA ILE A 148 23.65 -8.17 6.00
C ILE A 148 23.18 -9.41 6.77
N LEU A 149 22.10 -10.05 6.32
CA LEU A 149 21.59 -11.28 6.94
C LEU A 149 22.56 -12.45 6.80
N ASP A 150 23.17 -12.60 5.62
CA ASP A 150 24.14 -13.66 5.34
C ASP A 150 25.37 -13.53 6.24
N GLY A 151 25.78 -12.30 6.56
CA GLY A 151 26.84 -12.01 7.53
C GLY A 151 26.54 -12.45 8.97
N GLY A 152 25.26 -12.67 9.33
CA GLY A 152 24.86 -13.15 10.65
C GLY A 152 24.85 -14.67 10.83
N GLY A 153 25.05 -15.42 9.74
CA GLY A 153 25.04 -16.88 9.75
C GLY A 153 23.68 -17.51 9.38
N GLU A 154 23.67 -18.84 9.29
CA GLU A 154 22.59 -19.59 8.62
C GLU A 154 21.20 -19.43 9.25
N ARG A 155 21.13 -19.12 10.55
CA ARG A 155 19.88 -18.93 11.28
C ARG A 155 18.99 -17.81 10.71
N TYR A 156 19.57 -16.85 9.98
CA TYR A 156 18.82 -15.72 9.43
C TYR A 156 18.42 -15.91 7.97
N LYS A 157 18.94 -16.94 7.29
CA LYS A 157 18.58 -17.25 5.89
C LYS A 157 17.11 -17.64 5.72
N VAL A 158 16.44 -18.00 6.82
CA VAL A 158 14.99 -18.29 6.84
C VAL A 158 14.16 -17.01 6.69
N HIS A 159 14.71 -15.84 6.98
CA HIS A 159 14.02 -14.57 6.83
C HIS A 159 14.18 -14.05 5.40
N ASN A 160 13.08 -13.56 4.81
CA ASN A 160 13.09 -12.97 3.48
C ASN A 160 13.05 -11.44 3.58
N PRO A 161 14.11 -10.73 3.16
CA PRO A 161 14.15 -9.27 3.23
C PRO A 161 13.35 -8.56 2.12
N ALA A 162 12.72 -9.28 1.18
CA ALA A 162 12.08 -8.71 0.00
C ALA A 162 11.04 -7.62 0.31
N SER A 163 10.30 -7.75 1.40
CA SER A 163 9.25 -6.80 1.79
C SER A 163 9.76 -5.70 2.73
N TRP A 164 10.97 -5.80 3.28
CA TRP A 164 11.44 -4.90 4.34
C TRP A 164 11.60 -3.46 3.87
N PRO A 165 12.23 -3.16 2.71
CA PRO A 165 12.33 -1.78 2.23
C PRO A 165 10.96 -1.14 2.00
N MET A 166 10.00 -1.92 1.48
CA MET A 166 8.64 -1.44 1.23
C MET A 166 7.89 -1.13 2.55
N GLN A 167 7.96 -2.02 3.54
CA GLN A 167 7.35 -1.79 4.85
C GLN A 167 7.99 -0.59 5.56
N ALA A 168 9.32 -0.47 5.49
CA ALA A 168 10.05 0.68 6.05
C ALA A 168 9.64 1.99 5.37
N LYS A 169 9.39 1.97 4.06
CA LYS A 169 8.85 3.13 3.33
C LYS A 169 7.49 3.56 3.88
N MET A 170 6.58 2.61 4.10
CA MET A 170 5.26 2.91 4.68
C MET A 170 5.37 3.49 6.09
N ALA A 171 6.30 2.98 6.91
CA ALA A 171 6.60 3.53 8.23
C ALA A 171 7.16 4.96 8.16
N TYR A 172 8.13 5.21 7.27
CA TYR A 172 8.73 6.53 7.06
C TYR A 172 7.71 7.57 6.56
N GLU A 173 6.82 7.16 5.64
CA GLU A 173 5.76 8.02 5.09
C GLU A 173 4.57 8.21 6.05
N GLY A 174 4.57 7.55 7.22
CA GLY A 174 3.48 7.64 8.19
C GLY A 174 2.20 6.90 7.77
N LYS A 175 2.29 5.99 6.80
CA LYS A 175 1.18 5.17 6.27
C LYS A 175 0.87 3.99 7.20
N TRP A 176 0.66 4.27 8.48
CA TRP A 176 0.54 3.26 9.53
C TRP A 176 -0.67 2.33 9.34
N ALA A 177 -1.80 2.86 8.86
CA ALA A 177 -2.99 2.05 8.59
C ALA A 177 -2.77 1.09 7.40
N GLU A 178 -2.07 1.54 6.37
CA GLU A 178 -1.71 0.69 5.22
C GLU A 178 -0.69 -0.37 5.62
N LEU A 179 0.31 0.00 6.44
CA LEU A 179 1.28 -0.94 7.00
C LEU A 179 0.60 -2.02 7.84
N ALA A 180 -0.28 -1.63 8.76
CA ALA A 180 -1.02 -2.57 9.61
C ALA A 180 -1.87 -3.52 8.77
N LYS A 181 -2.63 -3.00 7.82
CA LYS A 181 -3.43 -3.82 6.90
C LYS A 181 -2.56 -4.77 6.09
N TRP A 182 -1.43 -4.30 5.57
CA TRP A 182 -0.51 -5.13 4.79
C TRP A 182 0.03 -6.29 5.63
N GLN A 183 0.41 -6.02 6.89
CA GLN A 183 0.90 -7.02 7.83
C GLN A 183 -0.19 -8.03 8.21
N ASP A 184 -1.44 -7.59 8.41
CA ASP A 184 -2.57 -8.48 8.68
C ASP A 184 -2.89 -9.40 7.49
N GLU A 185 -2.77 -8.90 6.25
CA GLU A 185 -3.07 -9.68 5.04
C GLU A 185 -1.95 -10.64 4.63
N HIS A 186 -0.69 -10.36 4.98
CA HIS A 186 0.48 -11.08 4.46
C HIS A 186 1.24 -11.95 5.49
N ASP A 187 0.62 -12.25 6.64
CA ASP A 187 0.96 -13.30 7.62
C ASP A 187 2.42 -13.82 7.51
N HIS A 188 3.38 -12.99 7.94
CA HIS A 188 4.85 -13.24 7.88
C HIS A 188 5.59 -12.90 6.59
N GLY A 189 5.10 -11.93 5.82
CA GLY A 189 5.82 -11.36 4.68
C GLY A 189 5.94 -12.29 3.46
N LYS A 190 4.97 -13.20 3.29
CA LYS A 190 4.84 -13.98 2.05
C LYS A 190 4.14 -13.12 1.00
N LEU A 191 4.88 -12.73 -0.04
CA LEU A 191 4.33 -12.21 -1.30
C LEU A 191 3.63 -13.33 -2.08
#